data_AF-A6QBM6-F1
#
_entry.id   AF-A6QBM6-F1
#
_cell.length_a   1.000
_cell.length_b   1.000
_cell.length_c   1.000
_cell.angle_alpha   90.00
_cell.angle_beta   90.00
_cell.angle_gamma   90.00
#
_symmetry.space_group_name_H-M   'P 1'
#
loop_
_entity.id
_entity.type
_entity.pdbx_description
1 polymer ?
#
loop_
_entity_poly.entity_id
_entity_poly.type
_entity_poly.pdbx_seq_one_letter_code
_entity_poly.pdbx_strand_id
1 'polypeptide(L)'
;MTQRVLNFTVESTDERLTPRAGEAILGEYFQAIELEELCNSHFPTPGSNHGYQPFEIVQPLLLMLHAGGRVLEDIRTIASDKGLRALLDIKRMPTADTIGKWLKRTGLQGVYALEHVSRILLKRYLKSVNEPLILDMDSVKNFL
;
A
#
# COMPACT_ATOMS: atom_id res chain seq x y z
N MET A 1 -10.43 4.31 -50.96
CA MET A 1 -9.09 4.84 -50.58
C MET A 1 -9.12 5.06 -49.07
N THR A 2 -8.20 4.59 -48.22
CA THR A 2 -6.81 4.15 -48.39
C THR A 2 -6.49 3.26 -47.19
N GLN A 3 -5.82 2.13 -47.39
CA GLN A 3 -5.30 1.29 -46.30
C GLN A 3 -4.39 2.14 -45.42
N ARG A 4 -4.79 2.36 -44.16
CA ARG A 4 -4.05 3.18 -43.21
C ARG A 4 -3.02 2.31 -42.48
N VAL A 5 -1.87 2.05 -43.12
CA VAL A 5 -0.56 1.61 -42.55
C VAL A 5 -0.52 0.34 -41.66
N LEU A 6 -1.59 -0.03 -40.96
CA LEU A 6 -1.68 -1.11 -39.98
C LEU A 6 -2.81 -2.07 -40.38
N ASN A 7 -2.55 -3.38 -40.34
CA ASN A 7 -3.48 -4.43 -40.77
C ASN A 7 -4.46 -4.85 -39.65
N PHE A 8 -4.95 -3.91 -38.85
CA PHE A 8 -5.94 -4.17 -37.80
C PHE A 8 -6.95 -3.03 -37.64
N THR A 9 -8.12 -3.36 -37.11
CA THR A 9 -9.17 -2.40 -36.74
C THR A 9 -8.93 -1.92 -35.32
N VAL A 10 -9.18 -0.63 -35.07
CA VAL A 10 -9.12 -0.03 -33.74
C VAL A 10 -10.54 0.32 -33.31
N GLU A 11 -10.92 -0.12 -32.11
CA GLU A 11 -12.20 0.19 -31.48
C GLU A 11 -11.96 0.78 -30.08
N SER A 12 -12.89 1.58 -29.58
CA SER A 12 -12.83 2.13 -28.21
C SER A 12 -13.36 1.12 -27.21
N THR A 13 -12.74 1.05 -26.03
CA THR A 13 -13.21 0.25 -24.90
C THR A 13 -13.20 1.10 -23.62
N ASP A 14 -14.10 0.77 -22.69
CA ASP A 14 -14.12 1.31 -21.32
C ASP A 14 -13.24 0.51 -20.35
N GLU A 15 -12.54 -0.52 -20.86
CA GLU A 15 -11.56 -1.27 -20.07
C GLU A 15 -10.48 -0.35 -19.53
N ARG A 16 -10.20 -0.50 -18.24
CA ARG A 16 -9.19 0.29 -17.54
C ARG A 16 -7.87 -0.44 -17.60
N LEU A 17 -6.85 0.25 -18.08
CA LEU A 17 -5.47 -0.24 -18.04
C LEU A 17 -4.74 0.40 -16.86
N THR A 18 -3.84 -0.37 -16.26
CA THR A 18 -2.86 0.14 -15.28
C THR A 18 -1.45 -0.22 -15.74
N PRO A 19 -0.49 0.72 -15.68
CA PRO A 19 0.92 0.41 -15.91
C PRO A 19 1.59 -0.23 -14.68
N ARG A 20 0.86 -0.47 -13.59
CA ARG A 20 1.39 -0.84 -12.26
C ARG A 20 1.10 -2.29 -11.86
N ALA A 21 1.41 -3.23 -12.76
CA ALA A 21 1.17 -4.64 -12.53
C ALA A 21 1.94 -5.19 -11.31
N GLY A 22 3.12 -4.64 -11.00
CA GLY A 22 3.89 -5.04 -9.81
C GLY A 22 3.20 -4.61 -8.51
N GLU A 23 2.65 -3.40 -8.47
CA GLU A 23 1.92 -2.89 -7.31
C GLU A 23 0.56 -3.58 -7.14
N ALA A 24 -0.07 -4.04 -8.22
CA ALA A 24 -1.24 -4.90 -8.16
C ALA A 24 -0.95 -6.20 -7.37
N ILE A 25 0.15 -6.89 -7.71
CA ILE A 25 0.56 -8.12 -7.00
C ILE A 25 0.83 -7.82 -5.51
N LEU A 26 1.48 -6.69 -5.22
CA LEU A 26 1.73 -6.28 -3.84
C LEU A 26 0.41 -5.99 -3.08
N GLY A 27 -0.56 -5.36 -3.73
CA GLY A 27 -1.87 -5.10 -3.16
C GLY A 27 -2.64 -6.39 -2.83
N GLU A 28 -2.63 -7.36 -3.75
CA GLU A 28 -3.18 -8.70 -3.51
C GLU A 28 -2.44 -9.44 -2.40
N TYR A 29 -1.12 -9.29 -2.33
CA TYR A 29 -0.33 -9.86 -1.23
C TYR A 29 -0.74 -9.27 0.13
N PHE A 30 -1.05 -7.98 0.23
CA PHE A 30 -1.57 -7.39 1.46
C PHE A 30 -2.87 -8.04 1.93
N GLN A 31 -3.77 -8.36 1.00
CA GLN A 31 -5.01 -9.09 1.30
C GLN A 31 -4.71 -10.53 1.75
N ALA A 32 -3.81 -11.23 1.04
CA ALA A 32 -3.45 -12.60 1.37
C ALA A 32 -2.81 -12.76 2.77
N ILE A 33 -2.11 -11.73 3.26
CA ILE A 33 -1.52 -11.73 4.61
C ILE A 33 -2.41 -11.10 5.68
N GLU A 34 -3.65 -10.74 5.34
CA GLU A 34 -4.63 -10.07 6.23
C GLU A 34 -4.08 -8.76 6.81
N LEU A 35 -3.32 -8.00 5.99
CA LEU A 35 -2.72 -6.75 6.45
C LEU A 35 -3.80 -5.71 6.79
N GLU A 36 -4.93 -5.74 6.10
CA GLU A 36 -6.05 -4.84 6.35
C GLU A 36 -6.60 -4.98 7.77
N GLU A 37 -6.92 -6.21 8.18
CA GLU A 37 -7.42 -6.54 9.50
C GLU A 37 -6.41 -6.16 10.59
N LEU A 38 -5.14 -6.48 10.35
CA LEU A 38 -4.05 -6.14 11.28
C LEU A 38 -3.90 -4.63 11.44
N CYS A 39 -3.90 -3.87 10.33
CA CYS A 39 -3.83 -2.42 10.39
C CYS A 39 -5.03 -1.83 11.12
N ASN A 40 -6.23 -2.24 10.76
CA ASN A 40 -7.47 -1.69 11.32
C ASN A 40 -7.67 -2.06 12.81
N SER A 41 -7.07 -3.16 13.27
CA SER A 41 -7.16 -3.60 14.67
C SER A 41 -6.10 -2.98 15.58
N HIS A 42 -4.93 -2.62 15.04
CA HIS A 42 -3.78 -2.22 15.86
C HIS A 42 -3.40 -0.74 15.76
N PHE A 43 -3.68 -0.08 14.63
CA PHE A 43 -3.40 1.35 14.52
C PHE A 43 -4.46 2.20 15.23
N PRO A 44 -4.09 3.40 15.72
CA PRO A 44 -5.04 4.37 16.24
C PRO A 44 -6.20 4.64 15.28
N THR A 45 -7.42 4.39 15.77
CA THR A 45 -8.64 4.59 14.99
C THR A 45 -8.90 6.08 14.73
N PRO A 46 -9.66 6.42 13.68
CA PRO A 46 -10.16 7.78 13.51
C PRO A 46 -11.11 8.15 14.65
N GLY A 47 -11.00 9.39 15.15
CA GLY A 47 -11.90 9.91 16.18
C GLY A 47 -13.31 10.28 15.68
N SER A 48 -13.62 10.00 14.41
CA SER A 48 -14.93 10.25 13.80
C SER A 48 -15.32 9.14 12.84
N ASN A 49 -16.64 8.90 12.69
CA ASN A 49 -17.18 7.87 11.79
C ASN A 49 -16.92 8.12 10.30
N HIS A 50 -16.46 9.31 9.92
CA HIS A 50 -16.15 9.66 8.53
C HIS A 50 -14.66 9.58 8.21
N GLY A 51 -13.82 9.26 9.19
CA GLY A 51 -12.39 9.11 8.99
C GLY A 51 -12.03 7.93 8.10
N TYR A 52 -10.82 7.97 7.58
CA TYR A 52 -10.20 6.80 6.97
C TYR A 52 -9.88 5.77 8.05
N GLN A 53 -10.22 4.52 7.79
CA GLN A 53 -9.64 3.40 8.51
C GLN A 53 -8.13 3.38 8.29
N PRO A 54 -7.34 2.87 9.25
CA PRO A 54 -5.89 2.83 9.12
C PRO A 54 -5.41 2.24 7.80
N PHE A 55 -5.98 1.12 7.35
CA PHE A 55 -5.55 0.48 6.10
C PHE A 55 -5.82 1.34 4.85
N GLU A 56 -6.89 2.13 4.83
CA GLU A 56 -7.17 3.05 3.71
C GLU A 56 -6.12 4.17 3.56
N ILE A 57 -5.29 4.38 4.59
CA ILE A 57 -4.11 5.27 4.52
C ILE A 57 -2.83 4.47 4.28
N VAL A 58 -2.66 3.34 4.98
CA VAL A 58 -1.43 2.52 4.90
C VAL A 58 -1.27 1.88 3.52
N GLN A 59 -2.32 1.30 2.95
CA GLN A 59 -2.25 0.62 1.65
C GLN A 59 -1.73 1.55 0.53
N PRO A 60 -2.35 2.71 0.24
CA PRO A 60 -1.86 3.56 -0.84
C PRO A 60 -0.48 4.16 -0.53
N LEU A 61 -0.13 4.36 0.75
CA LEU A 61 1.21 4.80 1.14
C LEU A 61 2.28 3.74 0.84
N LEU A 62 2.01 2.47 1.17
CA LEU A 62 2.92 1.35 0.86
C LEU A 62 3.07 1.13 -0.64
N LEU A 63 1.97 1.20 -1.41
CA LEU A 63 2.02 1.11 -2.86
C LEU A 63 2.86 2.24 -3.47
N MET A 64 2.69 3.48 -2.98
CA MET A 64 3.47 4.63 -3.43
C MET A 64 4.96 4.48 -3.10
N LEU A 65 5.31 4.05 -1.88
CA LEU A 65 6.70 3.83 -1.47
C LEU A 65 7.35 2.70 -2.29
N HIS A 66 6.65 1.60 -2.50
CA HIS A 66 7.13 0.49 -3.31
C HIS A 66 7.35 0.90 -4.78
N ALA A 67 6.50 1.79 -5.30
CA ALA A 67 6.67 2.39 -6.63
C ALA A 67 7.83 3.41 -6.73
N GLY A 68 8.58 3.64 -5.64
CA GLY A 68 9.70 4.58 -5.60
C GLY A 68 9.32 6.03 -5.33
N GLY A 69 8.09 6.30 -4.85
CA GLY A 69 7.67 7.61 -4.39
C GLY A 69 8.52 8.11 -3.22
N ARG A 70 8.79 9.42 -3.17
CA ARG A 70 9.73 10.03 -2.23
C ARG A 70 9.10 11.12 -1.36
N VAL A 71 7.99 11.71 -1.82
CA VAL A 71 7.26 12.76 -1.11
C VAL A 71 5.77 12.39 -1.02
N LEU A 72 5.04 12.94 -0.06
CA LEU A 72 3.62 12.60 0.13
C LEU A 72 2.75 12.96 -1.08
N GLU A 73 3.15 13.97 -1.84
CA GLU A 73 2.48 14.39 -3.09
C GLU A 73 2.50 13.30 -4.17
N ASP A 74 3.43 12.34 -4.11
CA ASP A 74 3.51 11.23 -5.05
C ASP A 74 2.33 10.26 -4.92
N ILE A 75 1.54 10.36 -3.84
CA ILE A 75 0.28 9.61 -3.67
C ILE A 75 -0.70 9.86 -4.83
N ARG A 76 -0.58 11.02 -5.49
CA ARG A 76 -1.37 11.36 -6.70
C ARG A 76 -1.22 10.32 -7.80
N THR A 77 -0.08 9.63 -7.84
CA THR A 77 0.23 8.63 -8.87
C THR A 77 -0.55 7.32 -8.67
N ILE A 78 -0.90 6.99 -7.42
CA ILE A 78 -1.86 5.92 -7.09
C ILE A 78 -3.28 6.45 -7.30
N ALA A 79 -3.55 7.69 -6.88
CA ALA A 79 -4.88 8.29 -6.98
C ALA A 79 -5.39 8.41 -8.44
N SER A 80 -4.51 8.73 -9.39
CA SER A 80 -4.84 8.88 -10.81
C SER A 80 -5.00 7.56 -11.56
N ASP A 81 -4.46 6.45 -11.03
CA ASP A 81 -4.54 5.14 -11.64
C ASP A 81 -5.88 4.46 -11.32
N LYS A 82 -6.88 4.71 -12.16
CA LYS A 82 -8.22 4.12 -12.01
C LYS A 82 -8.23 2.61 -12.21
N GLY A 83 -7.28 2.06 -12.97
CA GLY A 83 -7.17 0.62 -13.21
C GLY A 83 -6.72 -0.10 -11.94
N LEU A 84 -5.60 0.34 -11.37
CA LEU A 84 -5.05 -0.21 -10.12
C LEU A 84 -6.04 -0.07 -8.97
N ARG A 85 -6.68 1.10 -8.83
CA ARG A 85 -7.67 1.33 -7.78
C ARG A 85 -8.90 0.45 -7.91
N ALA A 86 -9.36 0.21 -9.13
CA ALA A 86 -10.49 -0.69 -9.36
C ALA A 86 -10.12 -2.15 -9.06
N LEU A 87 -8.90 -2.56 -9.44
CA LEU A 87 -8.39 -3.90 -9.18
C LEU A 87 -8.29 -4.19 -7.67
N LEU A 88 -7.74 -3.26 -6.90
CA LEU A 88 -7.48 -3.42 -5.46
C LEU A 88 -8.62 -2.92 -4.55
N ASP A 89 -9.82 -2.67 -5.11
CA ASP A 89 -11.00 -2.10 -4.43
C ASP A 89 -10.72 -0.81 -3.61
N ILE A 90 -9.81 0.05 -4.10
CA ILE A 90 -9.45 1.31 -3.45
C ILE A 90 -10.49 2.39 -3.75
N LYS A 91 -11.58 2.36 -2.98
CA LYS A 91 -12.74 3.26 -3.11
C LYS A 91 -12.40 4.71 -2.80
N ARG A 92 -11.71 4.95 -1.69
CA ARG A 92 -11.35 6.29 -1.20
C ARG A 92 -9.84 6.49 -1.26
N MET A 93 -9.42 7.69 -1.65
CA MET A 93 -8.00 8.04 -1.71
C MET A 93 -7.72 9.21 -0.77
N PRO A 94 -6.89 9.02 0.28
CA PRO A 94 -6.47 10.13 1.12
C PRO A 94 -5.59 11.10 0.33
N THR A 95 -5.72 12.39 0.63
CA THR A 95 -4.82 13.42 0.09
C THR A 95 -3.48 13.39 0.82
N ALA A 96 -2.44 13.95 0.21
CA ALA A 96 -1.14 14.12 0.86
C ALA A 96 -1.24 14.82 2.23
N ASP A 97 -2.06 15.87 2.34
CA ASP A 97 -2.35 16.56 3.61
C ASP A 97 -3.05 15.65 4.63
N THR A 98 -4.01 14.83 4.18
CA THR A 98 -4.69 13.85 5.05
C THR A 98 -3.70 12.84 5.61
N ILE A 99 -2.81 12.30 4.77
CA ILE A 99 -1.75 11.38 5.19
C ILE A 99 -0.81 12.08 6.17
N GLY A 100 -0.37 13.31 5.87
CA GLY A 100 0.50 14.09 6.75
C GLY A 100 -0.11 14.35 8.13
N LYS A 101 -1.39 14.73 8.18
CA LYS A 101 -2.15 14.89 9.44
C LYS A 101 -2.27 13.57 10.18
N TRP A 102 -2.53 12.47 9.48
CA TRP A 102 -2.60 11.14 10.08
C TRP A 102 -1.26 10.71 10.67
N LEU A 103 -0.14 10.87 9.96
CA LEU A 103 1.19 10.57 10.47
C LEU A 103 1.52 11.36 11.74
N LYS A 104 1.27 12.68 11.73
CA LYS A 104 1.47 13.56 12.89
C LYS A 104 0.62 13.14 14.09
N ARG A 105 -0.67 12.83 13.86
CA ARG A 105 -1.61 12.42 14.91
C ARG A 105 -1.29 11.05 15.49
N THR A 106 -0.89 10.11 14.64
CA THR A 106 -0.61 8.73 15.03
C THR A 106 0.68 8.64 15.83
N GLY A 107 1.71 9.41 15.43
CA GLY A 107 2.94 9.60 16.19
C GLY A 107 3.54 8.29 16.72
N LEU A 108 3.95 8.29 18.00
CA LEU A 108 4.60 7.14 18.63
C LEU A 108 3.66 5.91 18.75
N GLN A 109 2.36 6.12 18.89
CA GLN A 109 1.38 5.03 18.91
C GLN A 109 1.36 4.28 17.56
N GLY A 110 1.62 4.99 16.45
CA GLY A 110 1.76 4.38 15.14
C GLY A 110 3.00 3.49 15.03
N VAL A 111 4.10 3.91 15.67
CA VAL A 111 5.33 3.10 15.71
C VAL A 111 5.09 1.80 16.49
N TYR A 112 4.43 1.87 17.65
CA TYR A 112 4.09 0.68 18.42
C TYR A 112 3.10 -0.23 17.69
N ALA A 113 2.11 0.33 17.00
CA ALA A 113 1.20 -0.43 16.16
C ALA A 113 1.95 -1.15 15.03
N LEU A 114 2.86 -0.45 14.34
CA LEU A 114 3.69 -1.02 13.29
C LEU A 114 4.59 -2.14 13.82
N GLU A 115 5.21 -1.95 14.99
CA GLU A 115 6.01 -2.98 15.66
C GLU A 115 5.15 -4.22 15.95
N HIS A 116 3.93 -4.02 16.46
CA HIS A 116 3.02 -5.11 16.79
C HIS A 116 2.61 -5.91 15.54
N VAL A 117 2.19 -5.21 14.47
CA VAL A 117 1.86 -5.82 13.17
C VAL A 117 3.06 -6.58 12.61
N SER A 118 4.24 -5.96 12.61
CA SER A 118 5.49 -6.58 12.15
C SER A 118 5.81 -7.86 12.93
N ARG A 119 5.66 -7.86 14.26
CA ARG A 119 5.85 -9.06 15.09
C ARG A 119 4.86 -10.17 14.78
N ILE A 120 3.60 -9.84 14.48
CA ILE A 120 2.60 -10.84 14.08
C ILE A 120 3.00 -11.47 12.75
N LEU A 121 3.30 -10.66 11.74
CA LEU A 121 3.70 -11.14 10.42
C LEU A 121 4.99 -11.95 10.47
N LEU A 122 5.99 -11.50 11.23
CA LEU A 122 7.22 -12.24 11.46
C LEU A 122 6.95 -13.60 12.12
N LYS A 123 6.09 -13.65 13.15
CA LYS A 123 5.71 -14.94 13.76
C LYS A 123 5.01 -15.88 12.77
N ARG A 124 4.13 -15.35 11.90
CA ARG A 124 3.49 -16.14 10.83
C ARG A 124 4.54 -16.73 9.89
N TYR A 125 5.48 -15.90 9.44
CA TYR A 125 6.59 -16.32 8.58
C TYR A 125 7.47 -17.39 9.25
N LEU A 126 7.96 -17.13 10.46
CA LEU A 126 8.84 -18.06 11.19
C LEU A 126 8.19 -19.44 11.41
N LYS A 127 6.86 -19.50 11.61
CA LYS A 127 6.13 -20.78 11.73
C LYS A 127 6.07 -21.57 10.41
N SER A 128 6.21 -20.89 9.27
CA SER A 128 6.19 -21.53 7.95
C SER A 128 7.56 -22.04 7.49
N VAL A 129 8.64 -21.59 8.15
CA VAL A 129 10.01 -21.98 7.81
C VAL A 129 10.40 -23.26 8.54
N ASN A 130 10.78 -24.29 7.78
CA ASN A 130 11.27 -25.58 8.32
C ASN A 130 12.80 -25.72 8.27
N GLU A 131 13.49 -24.71 7.77
CA GLU A 131 14.94 -24.70 7.62
C GLU A 131 15.61 -23.95 8.80
N PRO A 132 16.86 -24.29 9.16
CA PRO A 132 17.61 -23.52 10.13
C PRO A 132 17.76 -22.05 9.68
N LEU A 133 17.34 -21.13 10.54
CA LEU A 133 17.47 -19.70 10.31
C LEU A 133 18.75 -19.17 10.98
N ILE A 134 19.51 -18.37 10.24
CA ILE A 134 20.62 -17.59 10.79
C ILE A 134 20.08 -16.19 11.10
N LEU A 135 20.15 -15.80 12.37
CA LEU A 135 19.83 -14.45 12.78
C LEU A 135 21.05 -13.57 12.52
N ASP A 136 20.94 -12.69 11.54
CA ASP A 136 21.92 -11.64 11.30
C ASP A 136 21.44 -10.35 11.98
N MET A 137 22.28 -9.79 12.85
CA MET A 137 21.97 -8.58 13.62
C MET A 137 22.95 -7.47 13.24
N ASP A 138 22.63 -6.76 12.18
CA ASP A 138 23.31 -5.50 11.87
C ASP A 138 22.63 -4.33 12.58
N SER A 139 23.38 -3.63 13.43
CA SER A 139 22.94 -2.37 14.00
C SER A 139 23.20 -1.22 13.01
N VAL A 140 22.16 -0.51 12.59
CA VAL A 140 22.32 0.82 11.99
C VAL A 140 22.61 1.80 13.12
N LYS A 141 23.86 2.25 13.26
CA LYS A 141 24.21 3.38 14.13
C LYS A 141 23.51 4.63 13.59
N ASN A 142 22.35 4.97 14.16
CA ASN A 142 21.80 6.31 13.98
C ASN A 142 22.55 7.27 14.91
N PHE A 143 23.29 8.17 14.28
CA PHE A 143 23.70 9.44 14.85
C PHE A 143 22.43 10.18 15.31
N LEU A 144 22.27 10.31 16.63
CA LEU A 144 21.62 11.47 17.22
C LEU A 144 22.67 12.57 17.40
#